data_AF-A0A9N9AE48-F1
#
_entry.id   AF-A0A9N9AE48-F1
#
_cell.length_a   1.000
_cell.length_b   1.000
_cell.length_c   1.000
_cell.angle_alpha   90.00
_cell.angle_beta   90.00
_cell.angle_gamma   90.00
#
_symmetry.space_group_name_H-M   'P 1'
#
loop_
_entity.id
_entity.type
_entity.pdbx_description
1 polymer ?
#
loop_
_entity_poly.entity_id
_entity_poly.type
_entity_poly.pdbx_seq_one_letter_code
_entity_poly.pdbx_strand_id
1 'polypeptide(L)'
;MAIDSMKNTLYISQRAANSIIVDVAPYRISSEALLAINIFLDEFLYFLVDSARSLDLVRIKQAISQVLPTNLGKNAVQEAELELKTYVESGNYDNTQERTIEINPFPLQKVFEQFRVKCRFFSTLGEHGFDGRDPNSIPDLYGADGIHIAPSLAIYLTAVLEYVGEYILISIAKASEKHGVELAKGREVYVALTEDAQIFPLFRRTKLRLELEAQFVASPISPTSTHITPGSMKSPNLGTFSDGDAVMRSPTSPMSLSPTKQEFYNGGREGIGLSKSSTQSPPIRSPSSDGRHSSESKNV
;
A
#
# COMPACT_ATOMS: atom_id res chain seq x y z
N MET A 1 14.25 -18.59 -18.70
CA MET A 1 13.77 -18.86 -17.32
C MET A 1 13.66 -17.60 -16.46
N ALA A 2 14.58 -16.62 -16.54
CA ALA A 2 14.51 -15.41 -15.69
C ALA A 2 13.29 -14.51 -15.96
N ILE A 3 12.94 -14.23 -17.22
CA ILE A 3 11.86 -13.28 -17.55
C ILE A 3 10.48 -13.77 -17.08
N ASP A 4 10.18 -15.06 -17.19
CA ASP A 4 8.89 -15.60 -16.72
C ASP A 4 8.78 -15.62 -15.19
N SER A 5 9.90 -15.83 -14.48
CA SER A 5 9.93 -15.73 -13.02
C SER A 5 9.64 -14.29 -12.53
N MET A 6 10.08 -13.28 -13.28
CA MET A 6 9.90 -11.86 -12.92
C MET A 6 8.52 -11.32 -13.28
N LYS A 7 7.83 -11.93 -14.26
CA LYS A 7 6.41 -11.65 -14.52
C LYS A 7 5.51 -12.09 -13.37
N ASN A 8 5.95 -13.05 -12.56
CA ASN A 8 5.17 -13.63 -11.47
C ASN A 8 5.46 -12.99 -10.09
N THR A 9 6.33 -11.97 -10.04
CA THR A 9 6.59 -11.22 -8.79
C THR A 9 5.38 -10.34 -8.47
N LEU A 10 5.05 -10.24 -7.19
CA LEU A 10 3.99 -9.39 -6.66
C LEU A 10 4.56 -8.06 -6.14
N TYR A 11 3.73 -7.02 -6.08
CA TYR A 11 4.09 -5.79 -5.37
C TYR A 11 4.20 -6.07 -3.88
N ILE A 12 3.25 -6.83 -3.34
CA ILE A 12 3.19 -7.17 -1.93
C ILE A 12 3.23 -8.69 -1.81
N SER A 13 4.26 -9.19 -1.12
CA SER A 13 4.42 -10.60 -0.78
C SER A 13 3.50 -11.01 0.37
N GLN A 14 3.23 -12.32 0.48
CA GLN A 14 2.43 -12.86 1.58
C GLN A 14 3.09 -12.61 2.94
N ARG A 15 4.43 -12.59 2.99
CA ARG A 15 5.20 -12.28 4.19
C ARG A 15 4.97 -10.83 4.64
N ALA A 16 5.15 -9.87 3.73
CA ALA A 16 4.99 -8.45 4.05
C ALA A 16 3.55 -8.13 4.47
N ALA A 17 2.57 -8.65 3.73
CA ALA A 17 1.16 -8.43 4.04
C ALA A 17 0.77 -8.94 5.43
N ASN A 18 1.21 -10.14 5.81
CA ASN A 18 0.95 -10.67 7.15
C ASN A 18 1.70 -9.87 8.23
N SER A 19 2.92 -9.38 7.96
CA SER A 19 3.65 -8.54 8.91
C SER A 19 2.87 -7.26 9.23
N ILE A 20 2.42 -6.54 8.20
CA ILE A 20 1.67 -5.28 8.35
C ILE A 20 0.33 -5.50 9.07
N ILE A 21 -0.39 -6.57 8.74
CA ILE A 21 -1.69 -6.85 9.37
C ILE A 21 -1.51 -7.19 10.85
N VAL A 22 -0.49 -7.98 11.20
CA VAL A 22 -0.21 -8.38 12.59
C VAL A 22 0.09 -7.18 13.48
N ASP A 23 0.70 -6.13 12.95
CA ASP A 23 0.98 -4.90 13.69
C ASP A 23 -0.31 -4.12 14.05
N VAL A 24 -1.41 -4.36 13.32
CA VAL A 24 -2.72 -3.76 13.61
C VAL A 24 -3.56 -4.67 14.51
N ALA A 25 -3.61 -5.96 14.22
CA ALA A 25 -4.42 -6.95 14.95
C ALA A 25 -3.88 -8.38 14.70
N PRO A 26 -4.16 -9.37 15.57
CA PRO A 26 -3.62 -10.74 15.44
C PRO A 26 -4.28 -11.56 14.33
N TYR A 27 -4.49 -10.97 13.16
CA TYR A 27 -5.17 -11.55 12.00
C TYR A 27 -4.19 -11.91 10.89
N ARG A 28 -4.68 -12.70 9.93
CA ARG A 28 -3.94 -13.08 8.73
C ARG A 28 -4.73 -12.68 7.49
N ILE A 29 -4.05 -12.63 6.35
CA ILE A 29 -4.69 -12.45 5.05
C ILE A 29 -4.56 -13.70 4.20
N SER A 30 -5.66 -14.10 3.55
CA SER A 30 -5.66 -15.21 2.60
C SER A 30 -4.89 -14.84 1.33
N SER A 31 -4.37 -15.84 0.62
CA SER A 31 -3.67 -15.59 -0.64
C SER A 31 -4.60 -15.06 -1.74
N GLU A 32 -5.89 -15.40 -1.68
CA GLU A 32 -6.93 -14.83 -2.56
C GLU A 32 -7.12 -13.32 -2.31
N ALA A 33 -7.21 -12.91 -1.04
CA ALA A 33 -7.32 -11.50 -0.67
C ALA A 33 -6.07 -10.72 -1.06
N LEU A 34 -4.88 -11.31 -0.85
CA LEU A 34 -3.62 -10.70 -1.27
C LEU A 34 -3.53 -10.56 -2.80
N LEU A 35 -4.01 -11.56 -3.54
CA LEU A 35 -4.09 -11.49 -5.00
C LEU A 35 -4.99 -10.34 -5.44
N ALA A 36 -6.16 -10.18 -4.80
CA ALA A 36 -7.06 -9.05 -5.08
C ALA A 36 -6.37 -7.69 -4.84
N ILE A 37 -5.60 -7.54 -3.77
CA ILE A 37 -4.83 -6.30 -3.52
C ILE A 37 -3.80 -6.06 -4.62
N ASN A 38 -3.05 -7.07 -5.04
CA ASN A 38 -2.06 -6.92 -6.11
C ASN A 38 -2.70 -6.61 -7.47
N ILE A 39 -3.88 -7.17 -7.76
CA ILE A 39 -4.68 -6.82 -8.95
C ILE A 39 -5.15 -5.35 -8.88
N PHE A 40 -5.60 -4.91 -7.70
CA PHE A 40 -5.96 -3.50 -7.50
C PHE A 40 -4.78 -2.57 -7.81
N LEU A 41 -3.57 -2.91 -7.34
CA LEU A 41 -2.37 -2.12 -7.59
C LEU A 41 -1.96 -2.11 -9.08
N ASP A 42 -2.15 -3.23 -9.80
CA ASP A 42 -1.98 -3.25 -11.26
C ASP A 42 -2.97 -2.29 -11.96
N GLU A 43 -4.26 -2.34 -11.59
CA GLU A 43 -5.26 -1.44 -12.18
C GLU A 43 -5.01 0.03 -11.82
N PHE A 44 -4.57 0.31 -10.59
CA PHE A 44 -4.18 1.64 -10.16
C PHE A 44 -2.99 2.16 -10.98
N LEU A 45 -1.94 1.34 -11.14
CA LEU A 45 -0.79 1.68 -11.98
C LEU A 45 -1.23 1.96 -13.42
N TYR A 46 -2.11 1.14 -13.98
CA TYR A 46 -2.65 1.37 -15.33
C TYR A 46 -3.33 2.74 -15.44
N PHE A 47 -4.18 3.10 -14.47
CA PHE A 47 -4.83 4.42 -14.47
C PHE A 47 -3.83 5.58 -14.37
N LEU A 48 -2.74 5.43 -13.62
CA LEU A 48 -1.68 6.45 -13.53
C LEU A 48 -1.00 6.64 -14.89
N VAL A 49 -0.61 5.55 -15.55
CA VAL A 49 0.07 5.60 -16.86
C VAL A 49 -0.87 6.12 -17.95
N ASP A 50 -2.13 5.67 -17.96
CA ASP A 50 -3.16 6.12 -18.90
C ASP A 50 -3.52 7.59 -18.72
N SER A 51 -3.55 8.08 -17.48
CA SER A 51 -3.80 9.49 -17.16
C SER A 51 -2.60 10.38 -17.52
N ALA A 52 -1.37 9.92 -17.26
CA ALA A 52 -0.17 10.71 -17.53
C ALA A 52 0.14 10.83 -19.02
N ARG A 53 -0.04 9.74 -19.80
CA ARG A 53 0.40 9.61 -21.21
C ARG A 53 1.81 10.16 -21.46
N SER A 54 2.70 10.03 -20.47
CA SER A 54 4.03 10.62 -20.47
C SER A 54 4.92 9.92 -19.47
N LEU A 55 6.23 9.96 -19.72
CA LEU A 55 7.28 9.54 -18.79
C LEU A 55 7.92 10.74 -18.09
N ASP A 56 7.31 11.93 -18.20
CA ASP A 56 7.69 13.10 -17.43
C ASP A 56 7.16 13.00 -15.98
N LEU A 57 8.04 13.26 -15.01
CA LEU A 57 7.70 13.15 -13.59
C LEU A 57 6.61 14.14 -13.17
N VAL A 58 6.58 15.36 -13.75
CA VAL A 58 5.55 16.35 -13.43
C VAL A 58 4.18 15.86 -13.91
N ARG A 59 4.10 15.27 -15.11
CA ARG A 59 2.88 14.63 -15.63
C ARG A 59 2.42 13.46 -14.77
N ILE A 60 3.35 12.64 -14.29
CA ILE A 60 3.04 11.52 -13.39
C ILE A 60 2.47 12.03 -12.05
N LYS A 61 3.07 13.07 -11.45
CA LYS A 61 2.55 13.70 -10.22
C LYS A 61 1.14 14.26 -10.40
N GLN A 62 0.88 14.91 -11.55
CA GLN A 62 -0.45 15.38 -11.92
C GLN A 62 -1.44 14.20 -12.07
N ALA A 63 -1.02 13.11 -12.72
CA ALA A 63 -1.84 11.92 -12.90
C ALA A 63 -2.24 11.29 -11.56
N ILE A 64 -1.34 11.22 -10.58
CA ILE A 64 -1.66 10.74 -9.23
C ILE A 64 -2.74 11.60 -8.59
N SER A 65 -2.61 12.92 -8.66
CA SER A 65 -3.59 13.86 -8.10
C SER A 65 -4.95 13.76 -8.78
N GLN A 66 -5.01 13.37 -10.06
CA GLN A 66 -6.26 13.17 -10.80
C GLN A 66 -6.90 11.80 -10.52
N VAL A 67 -6.09 10.75 -10.45
CA VAL A 67 -6.58 9.37 -10.25
C VAL A 67 -6.97 9.12 -8.79
N LEU A 68 -6.23 9.69 -7.84
CA LEU A 68 -6.47 9.58 -6.40
C LEU A 68 -6.50 10.97 -5.75
N PRO A 69 -7.58 11.75 -5.93
CA PRO A 69 -7.66 13.16 -5.52
C PRO A 69 -7.84 13.38 -4.00
N THR A 70 -7.86 12.30 -3.22
CA THR A 70 -8.08 12.32 -1.76
C THR A 70 -6.78 12.64 -1.01
N ASN A 71 -6.83 12.76 0.32
CA ASN A 71 -5.61 13.01 1.09
C ASN A 71 -4.66 11.80 1.02
N LEU A 72 -5.18 10.60 0.79
CA LEU A 72 -4.36 9.42 0.52
C LEU A 72 -3.40 9.64 -0.67
N GLY A 73 -3.89 10.21 -1.78
CA GLY A 73 -3.02 10.50 -2.93
C GLY A 73 -2.00 11.59 -2.67
N LYS A 74 -2.36 12.62 -1.89
CA LYS A 74 -1.40 13.67 -1.47
C LYS A 74 -0.29 13.10 -0.59
N ASN A 75 -0.64 12.24 0.36
CA ASN A 75 0.33 11.60 1.23
C ASN A 75 1.21 10.61 0.45
N ALA A 76 0.64 9.86 -0.50
CA ALA A 76 1.40 8.98 -1.39
C ALA A 76 2.45 9.75 -2.20
N VAL A 77 2.10 10.95 -2.69
CA VAL A 77 3.05 11.86 -3.36
C VAL A 77 4.17 12.28 -2.40
N GLN A 78 3.86 12.64 -1.15
CA GLN A 78 4.86 13.03 -0.16
C GLN A 78 5.83 11.89 0.15
N GLU A 79 5.31 10.68 0.36
CA GLU A 79 6.12 9.48 0.59
C GLU A 79 7.06 9.22 -0.60
N ALA A 80 6.53 9.30 -1.82
CA ALA A 80 7.31 9.10 -3.03
C ALA A 80 8.40 10.17 -3.24
N GLU A 81 8.19 11.41 -2.79
CA GLU A 81 9.22 12.46 -2.84
C GLU A 81 10.35 12.17 -1.83
N LEU A 82 10.03 11.63 -0.65
CA LEU A 82 11.04 11.22 0.32
C LEU A 82 11.88 10.05 -0.19
N GLU A 83 11.24 9.05 -0.80
CA GLU A 83 11.93 7.91 -1.38
C GLU A 83 12.82 8.33 -2.56
N LEU A 84 12.31 9.17 -3.45
CA LEU A 84 13.09 9.72 -4.57
C LEU A 84 14.28 10.53 -4.08
N LYS A 85 14.11 11.36 -3.05
CA LYS A 85 15.21 12.12 -2.44
C LYS A 85 16.27 11.18 -1.88
N THR A 86 15.87 10.16 -1.13
CA THR A 86 16.78 9.16 -0.56
C THR A 86 17.55 8.41 -1.65
N TYR A 87 16.88 8.07 -2.75
CA TYR A 87 17.51 7.43 -3.90
C TYR A 87 18.61 8.31 -4.53
N VAL A 88 18.33 9.58 -4.76
CA VAL A 88 19.29 10.55 -5.34
C VAL A 88 20.46 10.82 -4.38
N GLU A 89 20.18 10.99 -3.08
CA GLU A 89 21.21 11.24 -2.04
C GLU A 89 22.15 10.04 -1.86
N SER A 90 21.71 8.83 -2.21
CA SER A 90 22.54 7.62 -2.23
C SER A 90 23.57 7.59 -3.38
N GLY A 91 23.68 8.67 -4.17
CA GLY A 91 24.63 8.77 -5.28
C GLY A 91 24.20 8.04 -6.54
N ASN A 92 22.95 7.57 -6.61
CA ASN A 92 22.40 6.99 -7.82
C ASN A 92 22.06 8.12 -8.81
N TYR A 93 22.86 8.26 -9.85
CA TYR A 93 22.60 9.21 -10.93
C TYR A 93 21.78 8.54 -12.03
N ASP A 94 20.69 9.18 -12.39
CA ASP A 94 19.81 8.69 -13.44
C ASP A 94 20.30 9.14 -14.81
N ASN A 95 21.31 8.45 -15.34
CA ASN A 95 21.87 8.69 -16.69
C ASN A 95 20.82 8.48 -17.81
N THR A 96 19.60 8.09 -17.47
CA THR A 96 18.51 7.86 -18.41
C THR A 96 17.51 9.01 -18.50
N GLN A 97 17.62 10.06 -17.66
CA GLN A 97 16.77 11.26 -17.81
C GLN A 97 16.87 11.86 -19.22
N GLU A 98 18.05 11.78 -19.84
CA GLU A 98 18.33 12.25 -21.20
C GLU A 98 17.66 11.40 -22.31
N ARG A 99 17.09 10.23 -21.98
CA ARG A 99 16.55 9.26 -22.95
C ARG A 99 15.04 9.14 -22.94
N THR A 100 14.35 9.99 -22.19
CA THR A 100 12.88 10.03 -22.16
C THR A 100 12.38 10.69 -23.45
N ILE A 101 12.52 9.98 -24.57
CA ILE A 101 12.02 10.42 -25.87
C ILE A 101 10.50 10.42 -25.78
N GLU A 102 9.86 11.51 -26.18
CA GLU A 102 8.40 11.53 -26.39
C GLU A 102 8.04 10.50 -27.45
N ILE A 103 7.51 9.36 -27.02
CA ILE A 103 7.07 8.29 -27.93
C ILE A 103 5.66 8.65 -28.41
N ASN A 104 5.52 8.99 -29.69
CA ASN A 104 4.25 9.31 -30.31
C ASN A 104 3.94 8.33 -31.46
N PRO A 105 2.82 7.56 -31.41
CA PRO A 105 1.82 7.53 -30.34
C PRO A 105 2.35 6.91 -29.04
N PHE A 106 1.87 7.41 -27.88
CA PHE A 106 2.27 6.89 -26.57
C PHE A 106 1.90 5.41 -26.43
N PRO A 107 2.87 4.49 -26.30
CA PRO A 107 2.62 3.05 -26.35
C PRO A 107 2.15 2.57 -24.97
N LEU A 108 0.93 2.96 -24.59
CA LEU A 108 0.34 2.77 -23.25
C LEU A 108 0.54 1.36 -22.70
N GLN A 109 0.19 0.32 -23.47
CA GLN A 109 0.27 -1.06 -22.99
C GLN A 109 1.71 -1.48 -22.65
N LYS A 110 2.67 -1.14 -23.53
CA LYS A 110 4.08 -1.49 -23.33
C LYS A 110 4.69 -0.73 -22.15
N VAL A 111 4.37 0.56 -22.02
CA VAL A 111 4.82 1.40 -20.90
C VAL A 111 4.24 0.89 -19.58
N PHE A 112 2.95 0.55 -19.55
CA PHE A 112 2.32 -0.05 -18.37
C PHE A 112 3.02 -1.35 -17.97
N GLU A 113 3.25 -2.27 -18.90
CA GLU A 113 3.88 -3.55 -18.61
C GLU A 113 5.34 -3.39 -18.14
N GLN A 114 6.08 -2.43 -18.69
CA GLN A 114 7.44 -2.14 -18.22
C GLN A 114 7.45 -1.51 -16.84
N PHE A 115 6.55 -0.56 -16.57
CA PHE A 115 6.37 -0.04 -15.20
C PHE A 115 5.97 -1.14 -14.24
N ARG A 116 5.05 -2.03 -14.62
CA ARG A 116 4.58 -3.14 -13.78
C ARG A 116 5.74 -3.99 -13.30
N VAL A 117 6.59 -4.45 -14.22
CA VAL A 117 7.76 -5.27 -13.86
C VAL A 117 8.77 -4.47 -13.03
N LYS A 118 9.07 -3.22 -13.40
CA LYS A 118 10.02 -2.38 -12.65
C LYS A 118 9.52 -2.09 -11.23
N CYS A 119 8.26 -1.73 -11.05
CA CYS A 119 7.69 -1.43 -9.74
C CYS A 119 7.64 -2.67 -8.84
N ARG A 120 7.32 -3.85 -9.38
CA ARG A 120 7.40 -5.12 -8.62
C ARG A 120 8.82 -5.48 -8.23
N PHE A 121 9.78 -5.20 -9.11
CA PHE A 121 11.20 -5.39 -8.82
C PHE A 121 11.69 -4.45 -7.72
N PHE A 122 11.27 -3.18 -7.75
CA PHE A 122 11.67 -2.17 -6.78
C PHE A 122 10.94 -2.23 -5.45
N SER A 123 9.77 -2.89 -5.40
CA SER A 123 8.96 -3.00 -4.18
C SER A 123 9.75 -3.61 -3.01
N THR A 124 9.85 -2.88 -1.91
CA THR A 124 10.29 -3.34 -0.58
C THR A 124 9.33 -4.33 0.05
N LEU A 125 8.04 -4.25 -0.30
CA LEU A 125 7.00 -5.18 0.16
C LEU A 125 6.97 -6.49 -0.66
N GLY A 126 7.75 -6.57 -1.76
CA GLY A 126 7.81 -7.74 -2.66
C GLY A 126 8.61 -8.93 -2.12
N GLU A 127 8.80 -9.96 -2.95
CA GLU A 127 9.47 -11.23 -2.57
C GLU A 127 10.98 -11.07 -2.27
N HIS A 128 11.65 -10.11 -2.91
CA HIS A 128 13.11 -9.96 -2.82
C HIS A 128 13.59 -8.97 -1.73
N GLY A 129 12.66 -8.30 -1.03
CA GLY A 129 13.00 -7.30 -0.02
C GLY A 129 13.93 -6.19 -0.54
N PHE A 130 14.55 -5.44 0.39
CA PHE A 130 15.49 -4.36 0.08
C PHE A 130 16.85 -4.87 -0.45
N ASP A 131 17.39 -5.93 0.16
CA ASP A 131 18.77 -6.39 -0.05
C ASP A 131 19.02 -7.12 -1.38
N GLY A 132 17.95 -7.56 -2.07
CA GLY A 132 18.04 -8.37 -3.29
C GLY A 132 18.06 -7.58 -4.61
N ARG A 133 18.09 -6.24 -4.56
CA ARG A 133 17.83 -5.39 -5.74
C ARG A 133 19.10 -4.75 -6.29
N ASP A 134 19.75 -5.41 -7.24
CA ASP A 134 20.80 -4.77 -8.04
C ASP A 134 20.15 -3.90 -9.14
N PRO A 135 20.36 -2.56 -9.16
CA PRO A 135 19.85 -1.69 -10.20
C PRO A 135 20.31 -2.09 -11.62
N ASN A 136 21.41 -2.83 -11.75
CA ASN A 136 21.88 -3.31 -13.05
C ASN A 136 21.14 -4.57 -13.52
N SER A 137 20.34 -5.19 -12.65
CA SER A 137 19.54 -6.38 -12.94
C SER A 137 18.06 -6.07 -13.24
N ILE A 138 17.69 -4.78 -13.30
CA ILE A 138 16.32 -4.34 -13.56
C ILE A 138 15.88 -4.84 -14.95
N PRO A 139 14.73 -5.51 -15.07
CA PRO A 139 14.22 -5.93 -16.36
C PRO A 139 13.90 -4.73 -17.26
N ASP A 140 14.34 -4.84 -18.51
CA ASP A 140 14.02 -3.88 -19.55
C ASP A 140 13.24 -4.56 -20.68
N LEU A 141 11.94 -4.79 -20.45
CA LEU A 141 11.09 -5.57 -21.35
C LEU A 141 11.04 -5.01 -22.78
N TYR A 142 10.98 -3.68 -22.90
CA TYR A 142 10.82 -2.99 -24.18
C TYR A 142 11.97 -2.02 -24.47
N GLY A 143 13.15 -2.25 -23.89
CA GLY A 143 14.34 -1.46 -24.19
C GLY A 143 14.74 -1.49 -25.67
N ALA A 144 14.53 -2.64 -26.34
CA ALA A 144 14.74 -2.77 -27.78
C ALA A 144 13.74 -1.95 -28.63
N ASP A 145 12.58 -1.62 -28.07
CA ASP A 145 11.57 -0.76 -28.70
C ASP A 145 11.81 0.74 -28.39
N GLY A 146 12.93 1.08 -27.74
CA GLY A 146 13.26 2.45 -27.32
C GLY A 146 12.46 2.94 -26.12
N ILE A 147 11.73 2.07 -25.42
CA ILE A 147 10.98 2.42 -24.22
C ILE A 147 11.94 2.28 -23.03
N HIS A 148 12.49 3.40 -22.57
CA HIS A 148 13.36 3.43 -21.40
C HIS A 148 12.68 4.16 -20.24
N ILE A 149 12.37 3.40 -19.19
CA ILE A 149 11.86 3.95 -17.94
C ILE A 149 13.01 4.13 -16.97
N ALA A 150 13.24 5.38 -16.61
CA ALA A 150 14.23 5.82 -15.66
C ALA A 150 14.02 5.17 -14.28
N PRO A 151 15.08 4.62 -13.63
CA PRO A 151 14.99 4.07 -12.28
C PRO A 151 14.33 5.02 -11.28
N SER A 152 14.66 6.32 -11.30
CA SER A 152 14.05 7.31 -10.41
C SER A 152 12.52 7.37 -10.55
N LEU A 153 12.01 7.28 -11.78
CA LEU A 153 10.58 7.31 -12.05
C LEU A 153 9.88 6.02 -11.62
N ALA A 154 10.53 4.88 -11.82
CA ALA A 154 10.03 3.59 -11.36
C ALA A 154 10.00 3.52 -9.82
N ILE A 155 11.02 4.04 -9.14
CA ILE A 155 11.08 4.14 -7.68
C ILE A 155 9.97 5.04 -7.16
N TYR A 156 9.76 6.20 -7.80
CA TYR A 156 8.69 7.11 -7.44
C TYR A 156 7.31 6.43 -7.49
N LEU A 157 6.99 5.74 -8.59
CA LEU A 157 5.72 5.01 -8.69
C LEU A 157 5.66 3.79 -7.76
N THR A 158 6.79 3.14 -7.49
CA THR A 158 6.85 2.05 -6.49
C THR A 158 6.40 2.56 -5.13
N ALA A 159 6.98 3.67 -4.65
CA ALA A 159 6.63 4.26 -3.36
C ALA A 159 5.15 4.65 -3.28
N VAL A 160 4.57 5.19 -4.36
CA VAL A 160 3.12 5.47 -4.43
C VAL A 160 2.29 4.19 -4.29
N LEU A 161 2.67 3.12 -4.99
CA LEU A 161 1.96 1.84 -4.95
C LEU A 161 2.10 1.16 -3.58
N GLU A 162 3.27 1.21 -2.96
CA GLU A 162 3.52 0.67 -1.62
C GLU A 162 2.72 1.41 -0.57
N TYR A 163 2.73 2.75 -0.59
CA TYR A 163 1.97 3.55 0.36
C TYR A 163 0.46 3.26 0.29
N VAL A 164 -0.09 3.17 -0.93
CA VAL A 164 -1.50 2.81 -1.12
C VAL A 164 -1.75 1.35 -0.72
N GLY A 165 -0.84 0.43 -1.04
CA GLY A 165 -0.93 -0.97 -0.68
C GLY A 165 -0.95 -1.22 0.83
N GLU A 166 -0.06 -0.56 1.57
CA GLU A 166 -0.01 -0.59 3.03
C GLU A 166 -1.28 0.01 3.64
N TYR A 167 -1.74 1.15 3.14
CA TYR A 167 -3.00 1.76 3.58
C TYR A 167 -4.18 0.78 3.43
N ILE A 168 -4.24 0.05 2.32
CA ILE A 168 -5.29 -0.94 2.06
C ILE A 168 -5.17 -2.11 3.05
N LEU A 169 -3.98 -2.63 3.30
CA LEU A 169 -3.77 -3.69 4.29
C LEU A 169 -4.22 -3.28 5.69
N ILE A 170 -3.89 -2.06 6.12
CA ILE A 170 -4.33 -1.50 7.40
C ILE A 170 -5.86 -1.37 7.43
N SER A 171 -6.47 -0.95 6.33
CA SER A 171 -7.93 -0.82 6.22
C SER A 171 -8.63 -2.17 6.30
N ILE A 172 -8.05 -3.21 5.68
CA ILE A 172 -8.54 -4.59 5.75
C ILE A 172 -8.40 -5.15 7.17
N ALA A 173 -7.29 -4.89 7.85
CA ALA A 173 -7.11 -5.32 9.24
C ALA A 173 -8.19 -4.73 10.15
N LYS A 174 -8.48 -3.43 10.02
CA LYS A 174 -9.55 -2.74 10.76
C LYS A 174 -10.94 -3.29 10.40
N ALA A 175 -11.21 -3.60 9.13
CA ALA A 175 -12.46 -4.22 8.72
C ALA A 175 -12.62 -5.62 9.30
N SER A 176 -11.53 -6.40 9.35
CA SER A 176 -11.49 -7.74 9.94
C SER A 176 -11.76 -7.68 11.45
N GLU A 177 -11.18 -6.71 12.15
CA GLU A 177 -11.43 -6.44 13.57
C GLU A 177 -12.90 -6.16 13.85
N LYS A 178 -13.48 -5.21 13.08
CA LYS A 178 -14.90 -4.82 13.19
C LYS A 178 -15.85 -6.00 12.99
N HIS A 179 -15.48 -6.99 12.16
CA HIS A 179 -16.31 -8.15 11.87
C HIS A 179 -15.93 -9.41 12.68
N GLY A 180 -14.89 -9.35 13.51
CA GLY A 180 -14.42 -10.51 14.29
C GLY A 180 -13.86 -11.65 13.42
N VAL A 181 -13.22 -11.32 12.30
CA VAL A 181 -12.68 -12.31 11.36
C VAL A 181 -11.17 -12.45 11.55
N GLU A 182 -10.69 -13.67 11.84
CA GLU A 182 -9.26 -13.92 12.05
C GLU A 182 -8.45 -14.06 10.74
N LEU A 183 -9.12 -14.38 9.63
CA LEU A 183 -8.53 -14.54 8.31
C LEU A 183 -9.27 -13.67 7.30
N ALA A 184 -8.68 -12.54 6.94
CA ALA A 184 -9.20 -11.64 5.91
C ALA A 184 -9.23 -12.34 4.54
N LYS A 185 -10.41 -12.37 3.92
CA LYS A 185 -10.66 -12.92 2.58
C LYS A 185 -11.07 -11.79 1.62
N GLY A 186 -11.45 -12.14 0.40
CA GLY A 186 -11.91 -11.17 -0.60
C GLY A 186 -13.07 -10.29 -0.12
N ARG A 187 -13.91 -10.78 0.82
CA ARG A 187 -15.00 -10.01 1.41
C ARG A 187 -14.48 -8.83 2.21
N GLU A 188 -13.47 -9.04 3.05
CA GLU A 188 -12.89 -7.99 3.87
C GLU A 188 -12.17 -6.95 3.00
N VAL A 189 -11.55 -7.37 1.89
CA VAL A 189 -11.02 -6.46 0.85
C VAL A 189 -12.14 -5.59 0.27
N TYR A 190 -13.22 -6.22 -0.20
CA TYR A 190 -14.35 -5.51 -0.80
C TYR A 190 -14.98 -4.51 0.16
N VAL A 191 -15.24 -4.91 1.42
CA VAL A 191 -15.84 -4.04 2.41
C VAL A 191 -14.90 -2.89 2.78
N ALA A 192 -13.62 -3.17 3.04
CA ALA A 192 -12.64 -2.13 3.39
C ALA A 192 -12.53 -1.06 2.29
N LEU A 193 -12.45 -1.47 1.02
CA LEU A 193 -12.34 -0.53 -0.10
C LEU A 193 -13.65 0.19 -0.44
N THR A 194 -14.80 -0.38 -0.08
CA THR A 194 -16.12 0.23 -0.32
C THR A 194 -16.49 1.24 0.76
N GLU A 195 -16.17 0.95 2.03
CA GLU A 195 -16.49 1.82 3.17
C GLU A 195 -15.49 2.98 3.35
N ASP A 196 -14.31 2.89 2.75
CA ASP A 196 -13.26 3.90 2.90
C ASP A 196 -13.39 5.04 1.86
N ALA A 197 -13.71 6.24 2.32
CA ALA A 197 -13.90 7.42 1.47
C ALA A 197 -12.63 7.91 0.76
N GLN A 198 -11.43 7.57 1.25
CA GLN A 198 -10.17 7.97 0.63
C GLN A 198 -9.85 7.11 -0.61
N ILE A 199 -10.19 5.83 -0.60
CA ILE A 199 -9.87 4.89 -1.69
C ILE A 199 -11.07 4.54 -2.59
N PHE A 200 -12.31 4.63 -2.08
CA PHE A 200 -13.51 4.25 -2.82
C PHE A 200 -13.66 4.95 -4.18
N PRO A 201 -13.34 6.26 -4.35
CA PRO A 201 -13.43 6.91 -5.66
C PRO A 201 -12.54 6.28 -6.74
N LEU A 202 -11.42 5.69 -6.35
CA LEU A 202 -10.55 4.91 -7.23
C LEU A 202 -11.11 3.48 -7.41
N PHE A 203 -11.42 2.81 -6.30
CA PHE A 203 -11.94 1.43 -6.32
C PHE A 203 -13.22 1.26 -7.14
N ARG A 204 -14.14 2.24 -7.12
CA ARG A 204 -15.37 2.20 -7.93
C ARG A 204 -15.14 2.07 -9.43
N ARG A 205 -13.95 2.45 -9.92
CA ARG A 205 -13.56 2.43 -11.34
C ARG A 205 -12.91 1.12 -11.77
N THR A 206 -12.56 0.23 -10.83
CA THR A 206 -11.79 -0.98 -11.14
C THR A 206 -12.68 -2.12 -11.64
N LYS A 207 -12.09 -3.02 -12.44
CA LYS A 207 -12.70 -4.31 -12.81
C LYS A 207 -12.74 -5.23 -11.60
N LEU A 208 -11.71 -5.20 -10.75
CA LEU A 208 -11.68 -5.95 -9.49
C LEU A 208 -12.93 -5.72 -8.64
N ARG A 209 -13.44 -4.50 -8.54
CA ARG A 209 -14.67 -4.24 -7.78
C ARG A 209 -15.85 -5.05 -8.35
N LEU A 210 -16.01 -5.07 -9.67
CA LEU A 210 -17.08 -5.81 -10.33
C LEU A 210 -16.94 -7.32 -10.07
N GLU A 211 -15.71 -7.84 -10.11
CA GLU A 211 -15.41 -9.25 -9.84
C GLU A 211 -15.73 -9.63 -8.39
N LEU A 212 -15.26 -8.83 -7.42
CA LEU A 212 -15.55 -9.04 -6.01
C LEU A 212 -17.05 -8.90 -5.71
N GLU A 213 -17.72 -7.87 -6.25
CA GLU A 213 -19.16 -7.68 -6.10
C GLU A 213 -19.94 -8.89 -6.65
N ALA A 214 -19.58 -9.40 -7.82
CA ALA A 214 -20.22 -10.57 -8.41
C ALA A 214 -20.07 -11.82 -7.51
N GLN A 215 -18.90 -12.03 -6.90
CA GLN A 215 -18.67 -13.15 -5.98
C GLN A 215 -19.56 -13.09 -4.74
N PHE A 216 -19.84 -11.89 -4.23
CA PHE A 216 -20.65 -11.70 -3.01
C PHE A 216 -22.14 -11.55 -3.26
N VAL A 217 -22.55 -11.05 -4.43
CA VAL A 217 -23.97 -10.99 -4.84
C VAL A 217 -24.46 -12.35 -5.35
N ALA A 218 -23.60 -13.13 -6.03
CA ALA A 218 -23.93 -14.46 -6.54
C ALA A 218 -23.86 -15.58 -5.47
N SER A 219 -23.64 -15.23 -4.20
CA SER A 219 -23.81 -16.15 -3.08
C SER A 219 -25.15 -15.91 -2.36
N PRO A 220 -26.30 -16.34 -2.94
CA PRO A 220 -27.49 -16.49 -2.13
C PRO A 220 -27.19 -17.56 -1.09
N ILE A 221 -27.53 -17.25 0.16
CA ILE A 221 -27.59 -18.19 1.28
C ILE A 221 -28.18 -19.51 0.75
N SER A 222 -27.38 -20.58 0.67
CA SER A 222 -27.95 -21.93 0.56
C SER A 222 -28.78 -22.13 1.82
N PRO A 223 -30.12 -22.25 1.73
CA PRO A 223 -30.88 -22.65 2.90
C PRO A 223 -30.36 -24.03 3.27
N THR A 224 -29.92 -24.17 4.52
CA THR A 224 -29.66 -25.46 5.14
C THR A 224 -30.85 -26.36 4.85
N SER A 225 -30.67 -27.35 3.98
CA SER A 225 -31.67 -28.37 3.72
C SER A 225 -31.76 -29.26 4.95
N THR A 226 -32.54 -28.82 5.95
CA THR A 226 -33.11 -29.74 6.92
C THR A 226 -34.10 -30.61 6.17
N HIS A 227 -33.63 -31.80 5.81
CA HIS A 227 -34.45 -32.87 5.26
C HIS A 227 -35.44 -33.34 6.33
N ILE A 228 -36.56 -32.64 6.48
CA ILE A 228 -37.72 -33.09 7.26
C ILE A 228 -38.52 -34.03 6.36
N THR A 229 -38.47 -35.32 6.65
CA THR A 229 -39.36 -36.32 6.09
C THR A 229 -40.77 -36.17 6.69
N PRO A 230 -41.84 -36.15 5.89
CA PRO A 230 -43.20 -36.14 6.39
C PRO A 230 -43.74 -37.56 6.60
N GLY A 231 -44.30 -37.81 7.79
CA GLY A 231 -45.36 -38.82 7.97
C GLY A 231 -45.03 -39.95 8.94
N SER A 232 -45.49 -39.83 10.19
CA SER A 232 -46.46 -40.78 10.74
C SER A 232 -47.04 -40.25 12.05
N MET A 233 -48.36 -40.13 12.08
CA MET A 233 -49.16 -39.70 13.20
C MET A 233 -49.11 -40.72 14.34
N LYS A 234 -48.97 -40.24 15.59
CA LYS A 234 -49.69 -40.74 16.77
C LYS A 234 -49.41 -39.85 17.98
N SER A 235 -50.47 -39.34 18.57
CA SER A 235 -50.55 -38.79 19.93
C SER A 235 -51.95 -39.12 20.46
N PRO A 236 -52.26 -38.98 21.75
CA PRO A 236 -51.40 -38.96 22.93
C PRO A 236 -51.81 -40.07 23.92
N ASN A 237 -51.05 -40.27 25.01
CA ASN A 237 -51.64 -40.86 26.21
C ASN A 237 -51.27 -40.07 27.45
N LEU A 238 -52.31 -39.76 28.21
CA LEU A 238 -52.39 -38.93 29.40
C LEU A 238 -52.21 -39.85 30.62
N GLY A 239 -51.33 -39.48 31.54
CA GLY A 239 -51.09 -40.21 32.79
C GLY A 239 -50.64 -39.26 33.89
N THR A 240 -51.60 -38.80 34.66
CA THR A 240 -51.51 -38.17 35.99
C THR A 240 -50.83 -39.06 37.04
N PHE A 241 -50.19 -38.45 38.04
CA PHE A 241 -50.13 -38.74 39.51
C PHE A 241 -48.93 -37.91 40.08
N SER A 242 -49.14 -36.80 40.82
CA SER A 242 -49.17 -36.67 42.31
C SER A 242 -48.04 -37.42 43.02
N ASP A 243 -47.31 -36.94 44.03
CA ASP A 243 -47.46 -35.82 44.98
C ASP A 243 -46.14 -35.72 45.80
N GLY A 244 -45.96 -34.62 46.54
CA GLY A 244 -45.32 -34.68 47.86
C GLY A 244 -43.93 -34.07 48.08
N ASP A 245 -43.95 -32.91 48.77
CA ASP A 245 -43.06 -32.46 49.86
C ASP A 245 -41.55 -32.27 49.62
N ALA A 246 -40.82 -31.33 50.24
CA ALA A 246 -41.03 -30.10 51.00
C ALA A 246 -39.61 -29.60 51.37
N VAL A 247 -39.52 -28.39 51.96
CA VAL A 247 -38.44 -27.91 52.85
C VAL A 247 -37.24 -27.15 52.22
N MET A 248 -37.38 -25.83 52.25
CA MET A 248 -36.57 -24.86 53.03
C MET A 248 -35.04 -24.77 52.79
N ARG A 249 -34.57 -23.58 52.35
CA ARG A 249 -33.68 -22.64 53.09
C ARG A 249 -32.96 -21.66 52.15
N SER A 250 -33.25 -20.37 52.30
CA SER A 250 -32.28 -19.25 52.19
C SER A 250 -31.33 -19.30 53.42
N PRO A 251 -30.14 -18.66 53.48
CA PRO A 251 -29.79 -17.28 53.04
C PRO A 251 -28.39 -17.24 52.35
N THR A 252 -27.81 -16.17 51.80
CA THR A 252 -27.36 -14.86 52.33
C THR A 252 -26.60 -14.15 51.18
N SER A 253 -26.75 -12.84 51.00
CA SER A 253 -25.73 -11.97 50.38
C SER A 253 -24.73 -11.53 51.48
N PRO A 254 -23.49 -11.01 51.22
CA PRO A 254 -23.33 -9.63 50.70
C PRO A 254 -22.00 -9.26 49.97
N MET A 255 -21.96 -7.99 49.49
CA MET A 255 -20.81 -7.06 49.33
C MET A 255 -19.78 -7.30 48.20
N SER A 256 -19.71 -6.44 47.18
CA SER A 256 -19.08 -5.11 47.06
C SER A 256 -17.54 -5.14 47.01
N LEU A 257 -16.94 -4.51 45.98
CA LEU A 257 -15.75 -3.64 46.07
C LEU A 257 -15.32 -3.14 44.68
N SER A 258 -15.43 -1.82 44.48
CA SER A 258 -14.51 -0.98 43.70
C SER A 258 -13.74 -0.12 44.72
N PRO A 259 -12.44 0.21 44.56
CA PRO A 259 -11.96 1.32 43.70
C PRO A 259 -10.58 0.99 43.06
N THR A 260 -9.85 1.77 42.25
CA THR A 260 -9.52 3.20 42.31
C THR A 260 -8.79 3.63 41.03
N LYS A 261 -9.00 4.87 40.60
CA LYS A 261 -8.17 5.66 39.68
C LYS A 261 -6.71 5.77 40.16
N GLN A 262 -5.77 5.88 39.22
CA GLN A 262 -4.53 6.64 39.43
C GLN A 262 -4.30 7.58 38.23
N GLU A 263 -4.52 8.87 38.50
CA GLU A 263 -4.00 10.01 37.75
C GLU A 263 -2.57 10.29 38.24
N PHE A 264 -1.64 10.64 37.36
CA PHE A 264 -0.47 11.43 37.74
C PHE A 264 -0.27 12.57 36.73
N TYR A 265 -0.30 13.78 37.26
CA TYR A 265 -0.03 15.05 36.60
C TYR A 265 1.47 15.37 36.62
N ASN A 266 1.93 15.87 35.47
CA ASN A 266 2.93 16.90 35.18
C ASN A 266 3.64 17.66 36.33
N GLY A 267 4.92 18.04 36.08
CA GLY A 267 5.41 19.38 36.45
C GLY A 267 6.93 19.58 36.69
N GLY A 268 7.52 20.58 36.01
CA GLY A 268 8.70 21.38 36.44
C GLY A 268 10.03 21.01 35.75
N ARG A 269 10.64 21.74 34.80
CA ARG A 269 11.01 23.16 34.58
C ARG A 269 12.37 23.57 35.20
N GLU A 270 13.20 24.19 34.34
CA GLU A 270 14.34 25.12 34.54
C GLU A 270 15.79 24.59 34.44
N GLY A 271 16.62 25.36 33.71
CA GLY A 271 18.08 25.25 33.72
C GLY A 271 18.80 25.83 32.49
N ILE A 272 19.06 27.14 32.51
CA ILE A 272 19.85 27.93 31.54
C ILE A 272 21.35 27.62 31.69
N GLY A 273 22.13 27.58 30.59
CA GLY A 273 23.60 27.56 30.64
C GLY A 273 24.27 27.86 29.30
N LEU A 274 24.92 29.03 29.22
CA LEU A 274 25.71 29.58 28.11
C LEU A 274 27.17 29.08 28.09
N SER A 275 27.73 28.76 26.92
CA SER A 275 29.13 29.03 26.48
C SER A 275 29.30 28.58 25.01
N LYS A 276 29.43 29.48 24.02
CA LYS A 276 30.60 30.23 23.50
C LYS A 276 31.70 29.40 22.79
N SER A 277 32.10 29.94 21.63
CA SER A 277 33.24 29.65 20.72
C SER A 277 33.01 28.52 19.70
N SER A 278 33.39 28.61 18.42
CA SER A 278 34.10 29.63 17.63
C SER A 278 33.97 29.30 16.12
N THR A 279 33.68 30.34 15.33
CA THR A 279 34.27 30.69 14.02
C THR A 279 34.90 29.60 13.13
N GLN A 280 34.39 29.45 11.89
CA GLN A 280 35.11 29.82 10.65
C GLN A 280 34.22 29.67 9.41
N SER A 281 34.06 30.78 8.67
CA SER A 281 33.48 30.85 7.33
C SER A 281 34.59 30.73 6.27
N PRO A 282 34.30 30.28 5.04
CA PRO A 282 35.31 30.08 3.99
C PRO A 282 35.70 31.39 3.29
N PRO A 283 36.91 31.49 2.71
CA PRO A 283 37.32 32.71 2.01
C PRO A 283 36.74 32.78 0.59
N ILE A 284 36.11 33.92 0.31
CA ILE A 284 35.81 34.45 -1.02
C ILE A 284 37.12 34.95 -1.64
N ARG A 285 37.44 34.54 -2.86
CA ARG A 285 38.50 35.15 -3.67
C ARG A 285 37.90 35.65 -4.99
N SER A 286 37.90 36.97 -5.16
CA SER A 286 37.52 37.70 -6.37
C SER A 286 38.79 38.16 -7.11
N PRO A 287 38.67 38.62 -8.38
CA PRO A 287 39.66 38.41 -9.43
C PRO A 287 40.74 39.49 -9.48
N SER A 288 41.90 39.15 -10.04
CA SER A 288 42.92 40.10 -10.48
C SER A 288 43.11 39.99 -11.98
N SER A 289 42.80 41.10 -12.65
CA SER A 289 43.19 41.49 -13.99
C SER A 289 44.71 41.70 -14.11
N ASP A 290 45.26 41.41 -15.29
CA ASP A 290 46.45 41.96 -15.96
C ASP A 290 47.08 40.80 -16.78
N GLY A 291 47.48 40.90 -18.03
CA GLY A 291 47.62 42.03 -18.95
C GLY A 291 47.90 41.50 -20.37
N ARG A 292 47.92 42.44 -21.31
CA ARG A 292 47.99 42.30 -22.78
C ARG A 292 49.31 41.69 -23.32
N HIS A 293 49.23 40.98 -24.44
CA HIS A 293 50.03 41.16 -25.68
C HIS A 293 49.41 40.31 -26.81
N SER A 294 48.91 40.93 -27.90
CA SER A 294 49.46 40.91 -29.29
C SER A 294 50.28 39.66 -29.65
N SER A 295 50.15 38.98 -30.80
CA SER A 295 49.78 39.43 -32.15
C SER A 295 49.73 38.22 -33.11
N GLU A 296 48.83 38.27 -34.09
CA GLU A 296 48.99 37.89 -35.52
C GLU A 296 49.88 36.70 -35.96
N SER A 297 49.26 35.75 -36.68
CA SER A 297 49.65 35.21 -38.03
C SER A 297 48.67 34.09 -38.42
N LYS A 298 47.70 34.32 -39.32
CA LYS A 298 47.70 34.06 -40.79
C LYS A 298 47.86 32.58 -41.23
N ASN A 299 46.82 32.10 -41.93
CA ASN A 299 46.75 31.21 -43.12
C ASN A 299 47.87 30.17 -43.29
N VAL A 300 47.59 28.88 -43.50
CA VAL A 300 46.88 28.24 -44.62
C VAL A 300 46.41 26.86 -44.17
#